data_AF-A0A072U3L6-F1
#
_entry.id   AF-A0A072U3L6-F1
#
_cell.length_a   1.000
_cell.length_b   1.000
_cell.length_c   1.000
_cell.angle_alpha   90.00
_cell.angle_beta   90.00
_cell.angle_gamma   90.00
#
_symmetry.space_group_name_H-M   'P 1'
#
loop_
_entity.id
_entity.type
_entity.pdbx_description
1 polymer ?
#
loop_
_entity_poly.entity_id
_entity_poly.type
_entity_poly.pdbx_seq_one_letter_code
_entity_poly.pdbx_strand_id
1 'polypeptide(L)'
;MSKTVPEMDLAEIYTAPDTIDSSVIFHTIYDVVAFVLYMHQQIPSTVQDMSVEFDSMHSEYKQLEIDKGNEVKASFRRMHVSRMREIKVGIKRLDKLMSSLSKLQTALKVIINECHNIDRVVLALGGSSLRPQNVYVLEFPCRVDVSNAGDDFARSKAAEALSRKAIRTLISKDAGSVTYPGSY
;
A
#
# COMPACT_ATOMS: atom_id res chain seq x y z
N MET A 1 -29.21 4.43 -28.48
CA MET A 1 -28.06 3.50 -28.50
C MET A 1 -27.60 3.33 -27.07
N SER A 2 -27.94 2.22 -26.41
CA SER A 2 -27.41 1.92 -25.07
C SER A 2 -25.93 1.63 -25.22
N LYS A 3 -25.10 2.37 -24.49
CA LYS A 3 -23.70 1.97 -24.31
C LYS A 3 -23.74 0.70 -23.46
N THR A 4 -23.41 -0.44 -24.05
CA THR A 4 -23.06 -1.64 -23.31
C THR A 4 -21.96 -1.26 -22.33
N VAL A 5 -22.28 -1.27 -21.04
CA VAL A 5 -21.28 -1.23 -19.98
C VAL A 5 -20.33 -2.39 -20.26
N PRO A 6 -19.01 -2.18 -20.33
CA PRO A 6 -18.08 -3.29 -20.49
C PRO A 6 -18.38 -4.31 -19.38
N GLU A 7 -18.59 -5.55 -19.77
CA GLU A 7 -18.87 -6.66 -18.87
C GLU A 7 -17.75 -6.70 -17.82
N MET A 8 -18.10 -6.40 -16.56
CA MET A 8 -17.16 -6.50 -15.47
C MET A 8 -16.81 -7.98 -15.32
N ASP A 9 -15.56 -8.34 -15.58
CA ASP A 9 -15.09 -9.70 -15.39
C ASP A 9 -14.96 -10.00 -13.89
N LEU A 10 -16.06 -10.48 -13.32
CA LEU A 10 -16.19 -10.77 -11.90
C LEU A 10 -15.46 -12.08 -11.56
N ALA A 11 -14.81 -12.08 -10.40
CA ALA A 11 -14.21 -13.28 -9.85
C ALA A 11 -14.61 -13.41 -8.38
N GLU A 12 -15.26 -14.51 -8.04
CA GLU A 12 -15.70 -14.79 -6.68
C GLU A 12 -14.56 -15.42 -5.87
N ILE A 13 -14.36 -14.93 -4.65
CA ILE A 13 -13.35 -15.45 -3.73
C ILE A 13 -14.04 -15.96 -2.48
N TYR A 14 -14.05 -17.27 -2.33
CA TYR A 14 -14.64 -17.93 -1.16
C TYR A 14 -13.65 -17.95 0.01
N THR A 15 -14.14 -17.54 1.18
CA THR A 15 -13.47 -17.67 2.48
C THR A 15 -14.41 -18.31 3.50
N ALA A 16 -13.86 -18.76 4.64
CA ALA A 16 -14.66 -19.35 5.69
C ALA A 16 -15.57 -18.27 6.33
N PRO A 17 -16.85 -18.59 6.63
CA PRO A 17 -17.86 -17.59 7.04
C PRO A 17 -17.44 -16.75 8.24
N ASP A 18 -16.75 -17.34 9.22
CA ASP A 18 -16.41 -16.69 10.49
C ASP A 18 -15.02 -16.02 10.49
N THR A 19 -14.43 -15.82 9.30
CA THR A 19 -13.05 -15.29 9.18
C THR A 19 -12.98 -13.85 8.70
N ILE A 20 -14.10 -13.23 8.35
CA ILE A 20 -14.12 -11.83 7.89
C ILE A 20 -14.43 -10.94 9.09
N ASP A 21 -13.45 -10.13 9.46
CA ASP A 21 -13.58 -9.05 10.44
C ASP A 21 -13.00 -7.74 9.86
N SER A 22 -13.13 -6.65 10.62
CA SER A 22 -12.58 -5.33 10.26
C SER A 22 -11.09 -5.38 9.91
N SER A 23 -10.30 -6.18 10.64
CA SER A 23 -8.86 -6.30 10.41
C SER A 23 -8.57 -6.99 9.07
N VAL A 24 -9.27 -8.08 8.78
CA VAL A 24 -9.15 -8.84 7.54
C VAL A 24 -9.54 -7.98 6.34
N ILE A 25 -10.63 -7.22 6.43
CA ILE A 25 -11.05 -6.29 5.36
C ILE A 25 -9.99 -5.21 5.16
N PHE A 26 -9.52 -4.59 6.23
CA PHE A 26 -8.48 -3.56 6.19
C PHE A 26 -7.21 -4.04 5.48
N HIS A 27 -6.63 -5.15 5.94
CA HIS A 27 -5.39 -5.68 5.38
C HIS A 27 -5.58 -6.15 3.93
N THR A 28 -6.74 -6.72 3.60
CA THR A 28 -7.05 -7.13 2.23
C THR A 28 -7.12 -5.93 1.29
N ILE A 29 -7.85 -4.87 1.67
CA ILE A 29 -7.92 -3.63 0.88
C ILE A 29 -6.52 -3.02 0.73
N TYR A 30 -5.77 -2.91 1.82
CA TYR A 30 -4.45 -2.28 1.80
C TYR A 30 -3.45 -3.06 0.93
N ASP A 31 -3.40 -4.38 1.06
CA ASP A 31 -2.51 -5.24 0.26
C ASP A 31 -2.91 -5.20 -1.23
N VAL A 32 -4.21 -5.17 -1.55
CA VAL A 32 -4.68 -5.04 -2.94
C VAL A 32 -4.32 -3.68 -3.52
N VAL A 33 -4.51 -2.59 -2.77
CA VAL A 33 -4.11 -1.24 -3.21
C VAL A 33 -2.60 -1.18 -3.45
N ALA A 34 -1.79 -1.68 -2.51
CA ALA A 34 -0.34 -1.73 -2.65
C ALA A 34 0.10 -2.53 -3.88
N PHE A 35 -0.51 -3.70 -4.09
CA PHE A 35 -0.25 -4.54 -5.26
C PHE A 35 -0.60 -3.81 -6.56
N VAL A 36 -1.80 -3.22 -6.65
CA VAL A 36 -2.25 -2.49 -7.84
C VAL A 36 -1.34 -1.28 -8.13
N LEU A 37 -0.95 -0.50 -7.11
CA LEU A 37 -0.02 0.61 -7.30
C LEU A 37 1.34 0.14 -7.83
N TYR A 38 1.85 -0.98 -7.32
CA TYR A 38 3.12 -1.55 -7.77
C TYR A 38 3.02 -2.06 -9.21
N MET A 39 2.00 -2.84 -9.54
CA MET A 39 1.79 -3.39 -10.88
C MET A 39 1.60 -2.31 -11.95
N HIS A 40 0.97 -1.18 -11.58
CA HIS A 40 0.77 -0.01 -12.46
C HIS A 40 1.95 0.97 -12.43
N GLN A 41 3.09 0.59 -11.84
CA GLN A 41 4.30 1.42 -11.74
C GLN A 41 4.06 2.80 -11.10
N GLN A 42 3.05 2.92 -10.23
CA GLN A 42 2.76 4.14 -9.49
C GLN A 42 3.69 4.31 -8.28
N ILE A 43 4.31 3.21 -7.84
CA ILE A 43 5.32 3.19 -6.78
C ILE A 43 6.57 2.44 -7.26
N PRO A 44 7.77 2.80 -6.77
CA PRO A 44 9.04 2.30 -7.30
C PRO A 44 9.37 0.84 -6.93
N SER A 45 8.82 0.33 -5.84
CA SER A 45 8.96 -1.05 -5.36
C SER A 45 7.79 -1.41 -4.46
N THR A 46 7.80 -2.62 -3.86
CA THR A 46 6.75 -3.01 -2.93
C THR A 46 6.75 -2.08 -1.71
N VAL A 47 5.58 -1.88 -1.10
CA VAL A 47 5.46 -1.07 0.13
C VAL A 47 6.35 -1.62 1.25
N GLN A 48 6.51 -2.94 1.32
CA GLN A 48 7.39 -3.58 2.30
C GLN A 48 8.86 -3.21 2.08
N ASP A 49 9.35 -3.32 0.84
CA ASP A 49 10.75 -3.00 0.53
C ASP A 49 11.04 -1.51 0.77
N MET A 50 10.11 -0.63 0.36
CA MET A 50 10.25 0.81 0.61
C MET A 50 10.28 1.14 2.11
N SER A 51 9.44 0.50 2.92
CA SER A 51 9.48 0.69 4.37
C SER A 51 10.82 0.29 4.96
N VAL A 52 11.35 -0.88 4.57
CA VAL A 52 12.66 -1.37 5.04
C VAL A 52 13.79 -0.42 4.62
N GLU A 53 13.80 0.02 3.36
CA GLU A 53 14.77 0.99 2.85
C GLU A 53 14.69 2.33 3.61
N PHE A 54 13.48 2.84 3.82
CA PHE A 54 13.22 4.10 4.50
C PHE A 54 13.67 4.07 5.96
N ASP A 55 13.33 3.01 6.69
CA ASP A 55 13.72 2.83 8.09
C ASP A 55 15.23 2.63 8.23
N SER A 56 15.86 1.91 7.30
CA SER A 56 17.30 1.74 7.24
C SER A 56 18.02 3.08 7.04
N MET A 57 17.55 3.91 6.09
CA MET A 57 18.09 5.26 5.86
C MET A 57 17.95 6.15 7.10
N HIS A 58 16.79 6.14 7.77
CA HIS A 58 16.59 6.91 9.01
C HIS A 58 17.52 6.44 10.13
N SER A 59 17.70 5.13 10.27
CA SER A 59 18.58 4.54 11.28
C SER A 59 20.04 4.89 11.01
N GLU A 60 20.50 4.77 9.76
CA GLU A 60 21.85 5.15 9.34
C GLU A 60 22.11 6.64 9.55
N TYR A 61 21.15 7.49 9.17
CA TYR A 61 21.26 8.93 9.37
C TYR A 61 21.40 9.29 10.86
N LYS A 62 20.59 8.68 11.73
CA LYS A 62 20.65 8.89 13.18
C LYS A 62 21.98 8.42 13.77
N GLN A 63 22.51 7.30 13.29
CA GLN A 63 23.81 6.79 13.71
C GLN A 63 24.93 7.76 13.33
N LEU A 64 24.93 8.27 12.10
CA LEU A 64 25.87 9.29 11.65
C LEU A 64 25.75 10.59 12.47
N GLU A 65 24.54 11.02 12.87
CA GLU A 65 24.41 12.19 13.75
C GLU A 65 25.09 12.02 15.11
N ILE A 66 25.09 10.80 15.66
CA ILE A 66 25.78 10.46 16.92
C ILE A 66 27.30 10.42 16.71
N ASP A 67 27.76 9.75 15.64
CA ASP A 67 29.18 9.53 15.38
C ASP A 67 29.94 10.82 15.02
N LYS A 68 29.24 11.80 14.45
CA LYS A 68 29.76 13.15 14.16
C LYS A 68 30.35 13.84 15.39
N GLY A 69 29.83 13.56 16.59
CA GLY A 69 30.34 14.11 17.86
C GLY A 69 31.73 13.59 18.24
N ASN A 70 32.14 12.42 17.72
CA ASN A 70 33.32 11.69 18.14
C ASN A 70 34.49 11.77 17.14
N GLU A 71 34.30 12.38 15.96
CA GLU A 71 35.28 12.34 14.87
C GLU A 71 36.34 13.47 14.93
N VAL A 72 37.60 13.08 15.14
CA VAL A 72 38.74 14.02 15.29
C VAL A 72 39.44 14.36 13.95
N LYS A 73 39.34 13.51 12.91
CA LYS A 73 40.08 13.67 11.64
C LYS A 73 39.24 14.36 10.54
N ALA A 74 39.83 15.35 9.86
CA ALA A 74 39.14 16.16 8.84
C ALA A 74 38.75 15.42 7.54
N SER A 75 39.45 14.35 7.16
CA SER A 75 39.09 13.52 5.99
C SER A 75 37.83 12.69 6.27
N PHE A 76 37.75 12.09 7.46
CA PHE A 76 36.59 11.34 7.91
C PHE A 76 35.34 12.22 7.99
N ARG A 77 35.48 13.44 8.53
CA ARG A 77 34.39 14.45 8.54
C ARG A 77 33.83 14.75 7.15
N ARG A 78 34.68 14.83 6.12
CA ARG A 78 34.23 15.09 4.74
C ARG A 78 33.44 13.92 4.15
N MET A 79 33.93 12.69 4.32
CA MET A 79 33.21 11.48 3.88
C MET A 79 31.88 11.34 4.63
N HIS A 80 31.90 11.57 5.94
CA HIS A 80 30.73 11.53 6.81
C HIS A 80 29.66 12.54 6.37
N VAL A 81 30.04 13.79 6.08
CA VAL A 81 29.11 14.82 5.58
C VAL A 81 28.56 14.47 4.20
N SER A 82 29.37 13.89 3.31
CA SER A 82 28.90 13.44 1.99
C SER A 82 27.83 12.35 2.14
N ARG A 83 28.11 11.34 2.96
CA ARG A 83 27.17 10.24 3.22
C ARG A 83 25.87 10.71 3.85
N MET A 84 25.93 11.61 4.84
CA MET A 84 24.73 12.23 5.42
C MET A 84 23.89 12.96 4.37
N ARG A 85 24.53 13.65 3.41
CA ARG A 85 23.83 14.36 2.34
C ARG A 85 23.12 13.39 1.40
N GLU A 86 23.78 12.29 1.02
CA GLU A 86 23.20 11.24 0.17
C GLU A 86 21.96 10.63 0.83
N ILE A 87 22.06 10.20 2.09
CA ILE A 87 20.95 9.62 2.84
C ILE A 87 19.79 10.61 2.96
N LYS A 88 20.09 11.89 3.25
CA LYS A 88 19.07 12.93 3.35
C LYS A 88 18.31 13.14 2.04
N VAL A 89 18.98 12.99 0.89
CA VAL A 89 18.32 13.04 -0.42
C VAL A 89 17.45 11.79 -0.62
N GLY A 90 17.94 10.61 -0.25
CA GLY A 90 17.17 9.36 -0.29
C GLY A 90 15.88 9.43 0.56
N ILE A 91 15.98 9.87 1.81
CA ILE A 91 14.83 10.10 2.70
C ILE A 91 13.84 11.04 2.03
N LYS A 92 14.28 12.22 1.57
CA LYS A 92 13.40 13.20 0.92
C LYS A 92 12.68 12.64 -0.32
N ARG A 93 13.31 11.73 -1.05
CA ARG A 93 12.72 11.11 -2.24
C ARG A 93 11.51 10.23 -1.89
N LEU A 94 11.58 9.50 -0.78
CA LEU A 94 10.51 8.59 -0.35
C LEU A 94 9.53 9.22 0.65
N ASP A 95 9.93 10.27 1.37
CA ASP A 95 9.19 10.88 2.49
C ASP A 95 7.72 11.19 2.15
N LYS A 96 7.47 11.88 1.04
CA LYS A 96 6.11 12.23 0.63
C LYS A 96 5.26 10.99 0.33
N LEU A 97 5.84 9.97 -0.29
CA LEU A 97 5.16 8.73 -0.62
C LEU A 97 4.84 7.94 0.65
N MET A 98 5.82 7.73 1.52
CA MET A 98 5.66 7.00 2.78
C MET A 98 4.66 7.69 3.70
N SER A 99 4.71 9.03 3.80
CA SER A 99 3.71 9.81 4.54
C SER A 99 2.31 9.65 3.96
N SER A 100 2.17 9.61 2.63
CA SER A 100 0.88 9.43 1.98
C SER A 100 0.31 8.02 2.20
N LEU A 101 1.16 6.99 2.13
CA LEU A 101 0.77 5.61 2.43
C LEU A 101 0.35 5.45 3.90
N SER A 102 1.08 6.05 4.83
CA SER A 102 0.71 6.07 6.25
C SER A 102 -0.64 6.76 6.47
N LYS A 103 -0.88 7.92 5.85
CA LYS A 103 -2.18 8.61 5.91
C LYS A 103 -3.31 7.79 5.31
N LEU A 104 -3.07 7.11 4.19
CA LEU A 104 -4.03 6.19 3.59
C LEU A 104 -4.35 5.05 4.56
N GLN A 105 -3.34 4.46 5.17
CA GLN A 105 -3.50 3.40 6.16
C GLN A 105 -4.38 3.87 7.34
N THR A 106 -4.10 5.04 7.89
CA THR A 106 -4.91 5.65 8.97
C THR A 106 -6.33 5.93 8.50
N ALA A 107 -6.52 6.51 7.31
CA ALA A 107 -7.84 6.80 6.77
C ALA A 107 -8.68 5.53 6.57
N LEU A 108 -8.07 4.46 6.06
CA LEU A 108 -8.75 3.16 5.91
C LEU A 108 -9.18 2.59 7.27
N LYS A 109 -8.32 2.64 8.30
CA LYS A 109 -8.70 2.21 9.65
C LYS A 109 -9.89 2.99 10.20
N VAL A 110 -9.88 4.31 10.04
CA VAL A 110 -10.99 5.19 10.46
C VAL A 110 -12.28 4.80 9.73
N ILE A 111 -12.25 4.68 8.40
CA ILE A 111 -13.43 4.29 7.61
C ILE A 111 -13.98 2.94 8.06
N ILE A 112 -13.13 1.95 8.29
CA ILE A 112 -13.56 0.60 8.68
C ILE A 112 -14.11 0.57 10.11
N ASN A 113 -13.57 1.37 11.02
CA ASN A 113 -14.10 1.49 12.37
C ASN A 113 -15.45 2.23 12.41
N GLU A 114 -15.65 3.24 11.57
CA GLU A 114 -16.86 4.07 11.57
C GLU A 114 -17.97 3.52 10.66
N CYS A 115 -17.62 2.82 9.59
CA CYS A 115 -18.58 2.28 8.63
C CYS A 115 -18.75 0.77 8.82
N HIS A 116 -19.85 0.39 9.47
CA HIS A 116 -20.15 -1.03 9.76
C HIS A 116 -20.60 -1.85 8.53
N ASN A 117 -20.84 -1.20 7.39
CA ASN A 117 -21.27 -1.85 6.14
C ASN A 117 -20.45 -1.30 4.96
N ILE A 118 -19.24 -1.84 4.77
CA ILE A 118 -18.46 -1.57 3.56
C ILE A 118 -18.89 -2.58 2.51
N ASP A 119 -19.85 -2.21 1.68
CA ASP A 119 -20.36 -3.12 0.65
C ASP A 119 -19.38 -3.24 -0.53
N ARG A 120 -18.71 -2.13 -0.87
CA ARG A 120 -17.87 -2.02 -2.06
C ARG A 120 -16.74 -1.02 -1.87
N VAL A 121 -15.54 -1.39 -2.33
CA VAL A 121 -14.38 -0.51 -2.48
C VAL A 121 -14.00 -0.43 -3.94
N VAL A 122 -13.85 0.79 -4.47
CA VAL A 122 -13.47 1.04 -5.86
C VAL A 122 -12.13 1.75 -5.90
N LEU A 123 -11.15 1.12 -6.56
CA LEU A 123 -9.85 1.70 -6.84
C LEU A 123 -9.78 2.08 -8.32
N ALA A 124 -9.70 3.38 -8.58
CA ALA A 124 -9.63 3.94 -9.92
C ALA A 124 -8.25 4.55 -10.18
N LEU A 125 -7.57 4.08 -11.23
CA LEU A 125 -6.28 4.58 -11.68
C LEU A 125 -6.40 5.23 -13.06
N GLY A 126 -5.76 6.37 -13.24
CA GLY A 126 -5.72 7.11 -14.51
C GLY A 126 -5.48 8.61 -14.30
N GLY A 127 -5.49 9.38 -15.39
CA GLY A 127 -5.23 10.83 -15.34
C GLY A 127 -6.31 11.66 -14.64
N SER A 128 -7.51 11.12 -14.44
CA SER A 128 -8.61 11.79 -13.74
C SER A 128 -9.61 10.77 -13.19
N SER A 129 -10.25 11.10 -12.06
CA SER A 129 -11.39 10.35 -11.52
C SER A 129 -12.57 10.26 -12.48
N LEU A 130 -12.73 11.23 -13.39
CA LEU A 130 -13.78 11.23 -14.41
C LEU A 130 -13.46 10.32 -15.60
N ARG A 131 -12.19 9.94 -15.78
CA ARG A 131 -11.71 9.12 -16.90
C ARG A 131 -10.64 8.14 -16.41
N PRO A 132 -11.02 7.19 -15.53
CA PRO A 132 -10.08 6.17 -15.10
C PRO A 132 -9.70 5.28 -16.29
N GLN A 133 -8.43 4.90 -16.34
CA GLN A 133 -7.91 3.94 -17.30
C GLN A 133 -8.10 2.51 -16.79
N ASN A 134 -7.93 2.30 -15.48
CA ASN A 134 -8.10 1.01 -14.84
C ASN A 134 -8.98 1.16 -13.60
N VAL A 135 -9.94 0.25 -13.44
CA VAL A 135 -10.87 0.24 -12.31
C VAL A 135 -10.87 -1.15 -11.70
N TYR A 136 -10.58 -1.22 -10.41
CA TYR A 136 -10.63 -2.43 -9.60
C TYR A 136 -11.73 -2.29 -8.56
N VAL A 137 -12.55 -3.32 -8.42
CA VAL A 137 -13.67 -3.33 -7.49
C VAL A 137 -13.51 -4.52 -6.54
N LEU A 138 -13.57 -4.25 -5.25
CA LEU A 138 -13.68 -5.26 -4.19
C LEU A 138 -15.09 -5.15 -3.61
N GLU A 139 -15.82 -6.24 -3.63
CA GLU A 139 -17.17 -6.32 -3.03
C GLU A 139 -17.12 -7.20 -1.79
N PHE A 140 -17.69 -6.71 -0.70
CA PHE A 140 -17.81 -7.42 0.57
C PHE A 140 -19.30 -7.54 0.91
N PRO A 141 -19.99 -8.59 0.44
CA PRO A 141 -21.41 -8.80 0.72
C PRO A 141 -21.69 -9.20 2.18
N CYS A 142 -20.70 -9.13 3.06
CA CYS A 142 -20.77 -9.54 4.45
C CYS A 142 -20.85 -8.31 5.36
N ARG A 143 -21.77 -8.33 6.33
CA ARG A 143 -21.77 -7.36 7.42
C ARG A 143 -20.52 -7.57 8.27
N VAL A 144 -19.85 -6.46 8.60
CA VAL A 144 -18.67 -6.50 9.46
C VAL A 144 -19.16 -6.46 10.90
N ASP A 145 -19.04 -7.57 11.61
CA ASP A 145 -19.30 -7.55 13.04
C ASP A 145 -18.26 -6.67 13.73
N VAL A 146 -18.74 -5.75 14.58
CA VAL A 146 -17.88 -4.83 15.33
C VAL A 146 -16.98 -5.67 16.24
N SER A 147 -15.67 -5.59 16.01
CA SER A 147 -14.70 -6.08 16.98
C SER A 147 -14.88 -5.30 18.28
N ASN A 148 -15.50 -5.93 19.29
CA ASN A 148 -15.58 -5.40 20.65
C ASN A 148 -14.20 -5.41 21.36
N ALA A 149 -13.18 -5.99 20.74
CA ALA A 149 -11.79 -5.90 21.19
C ALA A 149 -11.15 -4.66 20.57
N GLY A 150 -10.60 -3.79 21.41
CA GLY A 150 -10.07 -2.48 21.01
C GLY A 150 -9.10 -2.57 19.84
N ASP A 151 -9.16 -1.53 18.98
CA ASP A 151 -8.35 -1.07 17.83
C ASP A 151 -7.10 -1.85 17.36
N ASP A 152 -7.06 -3.17 17.50
CA ASP A 152 -5.93 -3.96 17.05
C ASP A 152 -6.25 -4.53 15.68
N PHE A 153 -6.02 -3.70 14.66
CA PHE A 153 -5.84 -4.13 13.27
C PHE A 153 -4.58 -5.00 13.11
N ALA A 154 -4.33 -5.92 14.05
CA ALA A 154 -3.26 -6.88 14.01
C ALA A 154 -3.43 -7.76 12.79
N ARG A 155 -2.32 -7.97 12.07
CA ARG A 155 -2.30 -8.79 10.88
C ARG A 155 -2.57 -10.25 11.26
N SER A 156 -3.63 -10.82 10.71
CA SER A 156 -4.05 -12.21 10.96
C SER A 156 -3.69 -13.13 9.80
N LYS A 157 -3.64 -14.44 10.04
CA LYS A 157 -3.46 -15.45 8.97
C LYS A 157 -4.61 -15.44 7.96
N ALA A 158 -5.82 -15.12 8.42
CA ALA A 158 -7.00 -14.99 7.57
C ALA A 158 -6.82 -13.82 6.57
N ALA A 159 -6.35 -12.67 7.06
CA ALA A 159 -6.01 -11.52 6.22
C ALA A 159 -4.99 -11.89 5.16
N GLU A 160 -3.88 -12.53 5.53
CA GLU A 160 -2.86 -12.94 4.55
C GLU A 160 -3.38 -13.94 3.51
N ALA A 161 -4.19 -14.90 3.94
CA ALA A 161 -4.77 -15.89 3.03
C ALA A 161 -5.72 -15.22 2.04
N LEU A 162 -6.55 -14.28 2.50
CA LEU A 162 -7.48 -13.55 1.66
C LEU A 162 -6.77 -12.58 0.72
N SER A 163 -5.82 -11.78 1.20
CA SER A 163 -4.97 -10.91 0.38
C SER A 163 -4.29 -11.70 -0.74
N ARG A 164 -3.68 -12.87 -0.42
CA ARG A 164 -3.04 -13.72 -1.43
C ARG A 164 -4.02 -14.26 -2.46
N LYS A 165 -5.23 -14.66 -2.04
CA LYS A 165 -6.28 -15.10 -2.97
C LYS A 165 -6.70 -13.95 -3.88
N ALA A 166 -6.99 -12.77 -3.32
CA ALA A 166 -7.36 -11.58 -4.08
C ALA A 166 -6.30 -11.20 -5.12
N ILE A 167 -5.03 -11.12 -4.72
CA ILE A 167 -3.94 -10.78 -5.61
C ILE A 167 -3.75 -11.84 -6.71
N ARG A 168 -3.78 -13.14 -6.37
CA ARG A 168 -3.68 -14.20 -7.39
C ARG A 168 -4.83 -14.17 -8.38
N THR A 169 -6.05 -13.91 -7.91
CA THR A 169 -7.22 -13.74 -8.77
C THR A 169 -7.01 -12.56 -9.72
N LEU A 170 -6.55 -11.40 -9.23
CA LEU A 170 -6.21 -10.25 -10.08
C LEU A 170 -5.17 -10.62 -11.14
N ILE A 171 -4.09 -11.32 -10.77
CA ILE A 171 -3.06 -11.79 -11.71
C ILE A 171 -3.66 -12.74 -12.76
N SER A 172 -4.51 -13.68 -12.35
CA SER A 172 -5.15 -14.62 -13.29
C SER A 172 -6.12 -13.94 -14.26
N LYS A 173 -6.60 -12.76 -13.88
CA LYS A 173 -7.45 -11.87 -14.68
C LYS A 173 -6.62 -10.84 -15.46
N ASP A 174 -5.34 -11.10 -15.64
CA ASP A 174 -4.42 -10.31 -16.47
C ASP A 174 -4.17 -8.88 -15.93
N ALA A 175 -4.40 -8.65 -14.63
CA ALA A 175 -4.10 -7.36 -14.01
C ALA A 175 -2.60 -7.04 -14.10
N GLY A 176 -2.26 -5.98 -14.84
CA GLY A 176 -0.88 -5.52 -15.02
C GLY A 176 -0.16 -6.07 -16.26
N SER A 177 -0.87 -6.73 -17.18
CA SER A 177 -0.32 -7.15 -18.49
C SER A 177 -0.11 -5.99 -19.46
N VAL A 178 -0.72 -4.84 -19.17
CA VAL A 178 -0.57 -3.62 -19.95
C VAL A 178 0.86 -3.13 -19.82
N THR A 179 1.54 -3.00 -20.96
CA THR A 179 2.81 -2.28 -21.02
C THR A 179 2.50 -0.79 -20.83
N TYR A 180 3.06 -0.19 -19.79
CA TYR A 180 3.00 1.26 -19.62
C TYR A 180 4.13 1.86 -20.47
N PRO A 181 3.84 2.46 -21.63
CA PRO A 181 4.84 3.28 -22.28
C PRO A 181 5.10 4.44 -21.33
N GLY A 182 6.27 4.42 -20.67
CA GLY A 182 6.71 5.51 -19.83
C GLY A 182 6.50 6.81 -20.59
N SER A 183 5.65 7.69 -20.06
CA SER A 183 5.45 9.01 -20.65
C SER A 183 6.74 9.78 -20.40
N TYR A 184 7.55 9.95 -21.46
CA TYR A 184 8.73 10.81 -21.46
C TYR A 184 8.34 12.27 -21.22
#